data_AF-A0A0U3JS82-F1
#
_entry.id   AF-A0A0U3JS82-F1
#
_cell.length_a   1.000
_cell.length_b   1.000
_cell.length_c   1.000
_cell.angle_alpha   90.00
_cell.angle_beta   90.00
_cell.angle_gamma   90.00
#
_symmetry.space_group_name_H-M   'P 1'
#
loop_
_entity.id
_entity.type
_entity.pdbx_description
1 polymer ?
#
loop_
_entity_poly.entity_id
_entity_poly.type
_entity_poly.pdbx_seq_one_letter_code
_entity_poly.pdbx_strand_id
1 'polypeptide(L)'
;MNIYAEELRIIMDVIMDIIFYAREENRGDAAFRRLLHELEAREFPESVKTLCQQAANTWFLSSSITETADKTTLQQSATVYLLAAFGRINALAIMEEYLEQRNKELFGLR
;
A
#
# COMPACT_ATOMS: atom_id res chain seq x y z
N MET A 1 -6.58 13.86 -17.36
CA MET A 1 -5.50 12.98 -16.85
C MET A 1 -5.80 12.76 -15.38
N ASN A 2 -5.91 11.49 -15.00
CA ASN A 2 -6.59 10.99 -13.80
C ASN A 2 -5.83 11.40 -12.52
N ILE A 3 -6.39 12.28 -11.69
CA ILE A 3 -5.82 12.76 -10.40
C ILE A 3 -5.72 11.62 -9.37
N TYR A 4 -6.13 10.39 -9.72
CA TYR A 4 -5.89 9.23 -8.89
C TYR A 4 -4.69 8.40 -9.35
N ALA A 5 -4.25 8.53 -10.61
CA ALA A 5 -3.25 7.63 -11.17
C ALA A 5 -1.82 7.89 -10.67
N GLU A 6 -1.46 9.16 -10.43
CA GLU A 6 -0.11 9.52 -9.98
C GLU A 6 0.08 9.19 -8.50
N GLU A 7 -0.93 9.48 -7.69
CA GLU A 7 -1.00 9.17 -6.27
C GLU A 7 -0.93 7.67 -6.07
N LEU A 8 -1.79 6.90 -6.76
CA LEU A 8 -1.79 5.43 -6.67
C LEU A 8 -0.46 4.83 -7.11
N ARG A 9 0.20 5.40 -8.12
CA ARG A 9 1.54 4.98 -8.52
C ARG A 9 2.57 5.22 -7.42
N ILE A 10 2.56 6.38 -6.78
CA ILE A 10 3.54 6.74 -5.75
C ILE A 10 3.42 5.81 -4.54
N ILE A 11 2.19 5.53 -4.09
CA ILE A 11 2.00 4.62 -2.97
C ILE A 11 2.34 3.17 -3.36
N MET A 12 2.11 2.75 -4.61
CA MET A 12 2.58 1.45 -5.12
C MET A 12 4.09 1.34 -5.09
N ASP A 13 4.81 2.37 -5.55
CA ASP A 13 6.28 2.39 -5.55
C ASP A 13 6.81 2.26 -4.11
N VAL A 14 6.22 2.98 -3.15
CA VAL A 14 6.59 2.88 -1.72
C VAL A 14 6.30 1.50 -1.14
N ILE A 15 5.14 0.92 -1.45
CA ILE A 15 4.80 -0.45 -1.01
C ILE A 15 5.80 -1.47 -1.54
N MET A 16 6.13 -1.38 -2.84
CA MET A 16 7.06 -2.29 -3.49
C MET A 16 8.49 -2.12 -2.96
N ASP A 17 8.91 -0.88 -2.71
CA ASP A 17 10.19 -0.58 -2.07
C ASP A 17 10.30 -1.29 -0.71
N ILE A 18 9.24 -1.24 0.11
CA ILE A 18 9.22 -1.91 1.41
C ILE A 18 9.32 -3.43 1.25
N ILE A 19 8.48 -4.02 0.39
CA ILE A 19 8.41 -5.47 0.19
C ILE A 19 9.76 -6.04 -0.29
N PHE A 20 10.45 -5.37 -1.21
CA PHE A 20 11.69 -5.89 -1.78
C PHE A 20 12.94 -5.54 -0.99
N TYR A 21 13.02 -4.34 -0.41
CA TYR A 21 14.29 -3.78 0.05
C TYR A 21 14.36 -3.51 1.56
N ALA A 22 13.25 -3.56 2.29
CA ALA A 22 13.21 -3.22 3.71
C ALA A 22 13.39 -4.44 4.64
N ARG A 23 14.27 -5.37 4.25
CA ARG A 23 14.55 -6.61 5.00
C ARG A 23 15.38 -6.39 6.27
N GLU A 24 16.11 -5.29 6.35
CA GLU A 24 16.86 -4.88 7.55
C GLU A 24 15.98 -3.97 8.43
N GLU A 25 15.98 -4.20 9.74
CA GLU A 25 15.09 -3.50 10.67
C GLU A 25 15.17 -1.96 10.59
N ASN A 26 16.38 -1.40 10.58
CA ASN A 26 16.59 0.05 10.45
C ASN A 26 16.08 0.61 9.11
N ARG A 27 16.17 -0.18 8.03
CA ARG A 27 15.66 0.20 6.71
C ARG A 27 14.14 0.08 6.66
N GLY A 28 13.58 -0.94 7.32
CA GLY A 28 12.15 -1.12 7.55
C GLY A 28 11.51 0.06 8.26
N ASP A 29 12.07 0.46 9.40
CA ASP A 29 11.53 1.59 10.17
C ASP A 29 11.47 2.88 9.34
N ALA A 30 12.55 3.20 8.62
CA ALA A 30 12.59 4.37 7.74
C ALA A 30 11.56 4.27 6.61
N ALA A 31 11.42 3.08 6.02
CA ALA A 31 10.49 2.85 4.91
C ALA A 31 9.02 2.91 5.35
N PHE A 32 8.67 2.36 6.51
CA PHE A 32 7.32 2.46 7.08
C PHE A 32 6.99 3.88 7.56
N ARG A 33 7.96 4.65 8.04
CA ARG A 33 7.76 6.10 8.31
C ARG A 33 7.50 6.88 7.03
N ARG A 34 8.22 6.59 5.94
CA ARG A 34 7.97 7.17 4.62
C ARG A 34 6.57 6.82 4.12
N LEU A 35 6.13 5.56 4.28
CA LEU A 35 4.77 5.14 3.96
C LEU A 35 3.73 6.00 4.67
N LEU A 36 3.83 6.14 6.00
CA LEU A 36 2.91 6.96 6.78
C LEU A 36 2.92 8.43 6.35
N HIS A 37 4.09 8.98 6.05
CA HIS A 37 4.21 10.35 5.56
C HIS A 37 3.45 10.56 4.23
N GLU A 38 3.58 9.65 3.27
CA GLU A 38 2.84 9.75 2.01
C GLU A 38 1.32 9.66 2.24
N LEU A 39 0.85 8.79 3.15
CA LEU A 39 -0.57 8.66 3.50
C LEU A 39 -1.18 9.92 4.14
N GLU A 40 -0.36 10.72 4.81
CA GLU A 40 -0.75 12.01 5.40
C GLU A 40 -0.70 13.14 4.38
N ALA A 41 0.27 13.09 3.46
CA ALA A 41 0.49 14.15 2.47
C ALA A 41 -0.52 14.13 1.31
N ARG A 42 -1.23 13.01 1.10
CA ARG A 42 -2.07 12.79 -0.09
C ARG A 42 -3.41 12.14 0.25
N GLU A 43 -4.36 12.29 -0.66
CA GLU A 43 -5.63 11.57 -0.60
C GLU A 43 -5.53 10.21 -1.27
N PHE A 44 -5.84 9.17 -0.51
CA PHE A 44 -5.92 7.79 -0.98
C PHE A 44 -7.26 7.20 -0.60
N PRO A 45 -7.75 6.19 -1.35
CA PRO A 45 -8.93 5.43 -0.94
C PRO A 45 -8.78 4.90 0.48
N GLU A 46 -9.82 5.06 1.30
CA GLU A 46 -9.78 4.71 2.74
C GLU A 46 -9.36 3.25 2.99
N SER A 47 -9.77 2.34 2.11
CA SER A 47 -9.35 0.92 2.19
C SER A 47 -7.85 0.74 2.02
N VAL A 48 -7.19 1.56 1.19
CA VAL A 48 -5.73 1.53 1.00
C VAL A 48 -5.04 2.13 2.22
N LYS A 49 -5.55 3.27 2.72
CA LYS A 49 -5.02 3.91 3.94
C LYS A 49 -5.06 2.97 5.13
N THR A 50 -6.22 2.35 5.38
CA THR A 50 -6.41 1.39 6.48
C THR A 50 -5.39 0.26 6.43
N LEU A 51 -5.19 -0.38 5.26
CA LEU A 51 -4.25 -1.48 5.11
C LEU A 51 -2.80 -1.05 5.31
N CYS A 52 -2.41 0.12 4.77
CA CYS A 52 -1.06 0.65 4.96
C CYS A 52 -0.80 1.05 6.42
N GLN A 53 -1.79 1.61 7.11
CA GLN A 53 -1.71 1.93 8.54
C GLN A 53 -1.56 0.66 9.39
N GLN A 54 -2.34 -0.39 9.08
CA GLN A 54 -2.23 -1.69 9.75
C GLN A 54 -0.85 -2.32 9.56
N ALA A 55 -0.31 -2.22 8.34
CA ALA A 55 1.05 -2.67 8.04
C ALA A 55 2.09 -1.95 8.90
N ALA A 56 2.05 -0.61 8.92
CA ALA A 56 2.98 0.20 9.71
C ALA A 56 2.88 -0.07 11.21
N ASN A 57 1.66 -0.12 11.75
CA ASN A 57 1.43 -0.41 13.17
C ASN A 57 1.97 -1.79 13.57
N THR A 58 1.77 -2.80 12.70
CA THR A 58 2.25 -4.16 12.93
C THR A 58 3.77 -4.24 12.85
N TRP A 59 4.38 -3.50 11.92
CA TRP A 59 5.83 -3.40 11.83
C TRP A 59 6.44 -2.76 13.08
N PHE A 60 5.94 -1.60 13.51
CA PHE A 60 6.45 -0.94 14.72
C PHE A 60 6.20 -1.75 15.98
N LEU A 61 5.11 -2.50 16.07
CA LEU A 61 4.89 -3.44 17.17
C LEU A 61 6.00 -4.50 17.22
N SER A 62 6.44 -5.02 16.06
CA SER A 62 7.50 -6.03 15.99
C SER A 62 8.85 -5.56 16.58
N SER A 63 9.14 -4.25 16.53
CA SER A 63 10.37 -3.68 17.09
C SER A 63 10.46 -3.82 18.62
N SER A 64 9.32 -3.95 19.29
CA SER A 64 9.24 -4.13 20.75
C SER A 64 9.33 -5.59 21.20
N ILE A 65 9.35 -6.55 20.25
CA ILE A 65 9.37 -7.98 20.54
C ILE A 65 10.81 -8.50 20.58
N THR A 66 11.16 -9.18 21.68
CA THR A 66 12.47 -9.81 21.87
C THR A 66 12.55 -11.23 21.29
N GLU A 67 11.43 -11.96 21.29
CA GLU A 67 11.35 -13.31 20.75
C GLU A 67 11.43 -13.28 19.22
N THR A 68 12.42 -13.98 18.65
CA THR A 68 12.75 -13.85 17.22
C THR A 68 11.64 -14.42 16.33
N ALA A 69 11.00 -15.52 16.77
CA ALA A 69 9.91 -16.14 16.03
C ALA A 69 8.67 -15.22 15.95
N ASP A 70 8.28 -14.62 17.08
CA ASP A 70 7.13 -13.71 17.15
C ASP A 70 7.40 -12.42 16.38
N LYS A 71 8.62 -11.86 16.50
CA LYS A 71 9.05 -10.69 15.73
C LYS A 71 8.96 -10.94 14.22
N THR A 72 9.49 -12.07 13.76
CA THR A 72 9.44 -12.48 12.34
C THR A 72 8.00 -12.62 11.86
N THR A 73 7.13 -13.21 12.69
CA THR A 73 5.70 -13.38 12.38
C THR A 73 4.98 -12.04 12.20
N LEU A 74 5.26 -11.06 13.05
CA LEU A 74 4.71 -9.71 12.92
C LEU A 74 5.24 -8.99 11.68
N GLN A 75 6.54 -9.09 11.38
CA GLN A 75 7.13 -8.51 10.17
C GLN A 75 6.52 -9.10 8.89
N GLN A 76 6.29 -10.42 8.87
CA GLN A 76 5.57 -11.09 7.78
C GLN A 76 4.12 -10.62 7.69
N SER A 77 3.44 -10.45 8.82
CA SER A 77 2.05 -9.93 8.86
C SER A 77 1.97 -8.50 8.32
N ALA A 78 2.93 -7.63 8.65
CA ALA A 78 3.04 -6.29 8.06
C ALA A 78 3.18 -6.36 6.53
N THR A 79 4.01 -7.28 6.03
CA THR A 79 4.18 -7.52 4.59
C THR A 79 2.88 -7.98 3.93
N VAL A 80 2.10 -8.85 4.58
CA VAL A 80 0.80 -9.31 4.07
C VAL A 80 -0.19 -8.15 3.95
N TYR A 81 -0.24 -7.24 4.92
CA TYR A 81 -1.07 -6.03 4.82
C TYR A 81 -0.66 -5.13 3.65
N LEU A 82 0.64 -4.98 3.39
CA LEU A 82 1.13 -4.24 2.21
C LEU A 82 0.74 -4.92 0.90
N LEU A 83 0.82 -6.25 0.81
CA LEU A 83 0.36 -7.01 -0.35
C LEU A 83 -1.15 -6.85 -0.58
N ALA A 84 -1.95 -6.82 0.50
CA ALA A 84 -3.37 -6.55 0.41
C ALA A 84 -3.66 -5.12 -0.08
N ALA A 85 -2.91 -4.11 0.40
CA ALA A 85 -3.02 -2.74 -0.07
C ALA A 85 -2.68 -2.64 -1.57
N PHE A 86 -1.59 -3.28 -1.98
CA PHE A 86 -1.19 -3.38 -3.39
C PHE A 86 -2.27 -4.03 -4.26
N GLY A 87 -2.82 -5.17 -3.83
CA GLY A 87 -3.92 -5.83 -4.53
C GLY A 87 -5.15 -4.94 -4.67
N ARG A 88 -5.48 -4.16 -3.61
CA ARG A 88 -6.60 -3.22 -3.62
C ARG A 88 -6.39 -2.09 -4.63
N ILE A 89 -5.19 -1.53 -4.71
CA ILE A 89 -4.85 -0.47 -5.68
C ILE A 89 -5.03 -0.99 -7.11
N ASN A 90 -4.48 -2.16 -7.42
CA ASN A 90 -4.61 -2.75 -8.75
C ASN A 90 -6.07 -3.07 -9.11
N ALA A 91 -6.85 -3.58 -8.16
CA ALA A 91 -8.27 -3.84 -8.38
C ALA A 91 -9.06 -2.56 -8.69
N LEU A 92 -8.75 -1.45 -8.03
CA LEU A 92 -9.37 -0.15 -8.31
C LEU A 92 -9.02 0.35 -9.72
N ALA A 93 -7.74 0.26 -10.10
CA ALA A 93 -7.29 0.66 -11.44
C ALA A 93 -7.98 -0.13 -12.56
N ILE A 94 -8.08 -1.45 -12.42
CA ILE A 94 -8.76 -2.34 -13.39
C ILE A 94 -10.26 -2.01 -13.47
N MET A 95 -10.90 -1.74 -12.32
CA MET A 95 -12.33 -1.41 -12.28
C MET A 95 -12.62 -0.06 -12.95
N GLU A 96 -11.75 0.94 -12.78
CA GLU A 96 -11.87 2.22 -13.50
C GLU A 96 -11.78 2.02 -15.02
N GLU A 97 -10.77 1.28 -15.49
CA GLU A 97 -10.61 0.98 -16.92
C GLU A 97 -11.83 0.25 -17.50
N TYR A 98 -12.34 -0.75 -16.77
CA TYR A 98 -13.55 -1.46 -17.18
C TYR A 98 -14.78 -0.54 -17.25
N LEU A 99 -14.97 0.34 -16.26
CA LEU A 99 -16.09 1.29 -16.25
C LEU A 99 -15.98 2.30 -17.40
N GLU A 100 -14.78 2.80 -17.68
CA GLU A 100 -14.54 3.69 -18.82
C GLU A 100 -14.86 3.00 -20.16
N GLN A 101 -14.42 1.75 -20.33
CA GLN A 101 -14.73 0.97 -21.52
C GLN A 101 -16.25 0.78 -21.67
N ARG A 102 -16.94 0.38 -20.59
CA ARG A 102 -18.39 0.18 -20.63
C ARG A 102 -19.15 1.47 -20.90
N ASN A 103 -18.69 2.60 -20.37
CA ASN A 103 -19.31 3.90 -20.64
C ASN A 103 -19.17 4.30 -22.11
N LYS A 104 -18.02 4.02 -22.74
CA LYS A 104 -17.84 4.23 -24.20
C LYS A 104 -18.79 3.36 -25.01
N GLU A 105 -18.94 2.08 -24.64
CA GLU A 105 -19.85 1.13 -25.31
C GLU A 105 -21.32 1.52 -25.17
N LEU A 106 -21.76 1.92 -23.97
CA LEU A 106 -23.16 2.19 -23.65
C LEU A 106 -23.63 3.59 -24.09
N PHE A 107 -22.79 4.60 -23.98
CA PHE A 107 -23.16 5.99 -24.24
C PHE A 107 -22.62 6.55 -25.55
N GLY A 108 -21.86 5.76 -26.32
CA GLY A 108 -21.29 6.19 -27.61
C GLY A 108 -20.34 7.38 -27.49
N LEU A 109 -19.82 7.65 -26.29
CA LEU A 109 -18.89 8.73 -26.01
C LEU A 109 -17.57 8.40 -26.71
N ARG A 110 -17.28 9.14 -27.80
CA ARG A 110 -16.00 9.09 -28.52
C ARG A 110 -14.92 9.85 -27.77
#